data_AF-A0A7W5GSP1-F1
#
_entry.id   AF-A0A7W5GSP1-F1
#
_cell.length_a   1.000
_cell.length_b   1.000
_cell.length_c   1.000
_cell.angle_alpha   90.00
_cell.angle_beta   90.00
_cell.angle_gamma   90.00
#
_symmetry.space_group_name_H-M   'P 1'
#
loop_
_entity.id
_entity.type
_entity.pdbx_description
1 polymer ?
#
loop_
_entity_poly.entity_id
_entity_poly.type
_entity_poly.pdbx_seq_one_letter_code
_entity_poly.pdbx_strand_id
1 'polypeptide(L)'
;MFTLRLFLFAALAFAAAGAQAMSIRELRTLEANEKDGKIYANYYLVGVMEGLREASDADQRAGLKPHFCINGRKFEPAMARSLYQTELTRNADNYEADMPVQLVLASALRNSYRCSP
;
A
#
# COMPACT_ATOMS: atom_id res chain seq x y z
N MET A 1 15.46 -31.09 22.82
CA MET A 1 15.55 -30.68 21.39
C MET A 1 14.18 -30.39 20.76
N PHE A 2 13.09 -31.06 21.14
CA PHE A 2 11.75 -30.83 20.57
C PHE A 2 11.15 -29.45 20.93
N THR A 3 11.37 -29.00 22.17
CA THR A 3 10.89 -27.71 22.69
C THR A 3 11.51 -26.50 21.99
N LEU A 4 12.83 -26.53 21.73
CA LEU A 4 13.52 -25.41 21.08
C LEU A 4 13.04 -25.18 19.63
N ARG A 5 12.77 -26.26 18.89
CA ARG A 5 12.17 -26.17 17.55
C ARG A 5 10.77 -25.60 17.60
N LEU A 6 9.95 -26.01 18.57
CA LEU A 6 8.59 -25.52 18.74
C LEU A 6 8.56 -24.01 19.03
N PHE A 7 9.45 -23.53 19.91
CA PHE A 7 9.60 -22.10 20.21
C PHE A 7 10.09 -21.30 19.00
N LEU A 8 11.00 -21.86 18.19
CA LEU A 8 11.47 -21.21 16.97
C LEU A 8 10.35 -21.09 15.93
N PHE A 9 9.54 -22.14 15.74
CA PHE A 9 8.37 -22.10 14.85
C PHE A 9 7.30 -21.11 15.32
N ALA A 10 7.04 -21.03 16.64
CA ALA A 10 6.11 -20.06 17.20
C ALA A 10 6.61 -18.61 17.01
N ALA A 11 7.91 -18.36 17.17
CA ALA A 11 8.51 -17.05 16.94
C ALA A 11 8.44 -16.62 15.46
N LEU A 12 8.69 -17.55 14.53
CA LEU A 12 8.54 -17.31 13.08
C LEU A 12 7.08 -17.04 12.69
N ALA A 13 6.12 -17.75 13.28
CA ALA A 13 4.69 -17.53 13.02
C ALA A 13 4.22 -16.16 13.55
N PHE A 14 4.73 -15.72 14.70
CA PHE A 14 4.40 -14.39 15.24
C PHE A 14 5.05 -13.26 14.44
N ALA A 15 6.25 -13.47 13.89
CA ALA A 15 6.89 -12.53 12.97
C ALA A 15 6.15 -12.43 11.61
N ALA A 16 5.39 -13.47 11.24
CA ALA A 16 4.57 -13.49 10.02
C ALA A 16 3.17 -12.84 10.20
N ALA A 17 2.80 -12.44 11.43
CA ALA A 17 1.63 -11.58 11.66
C ALA A 17 1.95 -10.17 11.16
N GLY A 18 2.01 -10.02 9.83
CA GLY A 18 2.28 -8.77 9.16
C GLY A 18 1.26 -7.68 9.51
N ALA A 19 1.66 -6.43 9.28
CA ALA A 19 0.78 -5.28 9.36
C ALA A 19 -0.50 -5.55 8.54
N GLN A 20 -1.65 -5.56 9.20
CA GLN A 20 -2.94 -5.67 8.52
C GLN A 20 -3.14 -4.41 7.69
N ALA A 21 -3.11 -4.55 6.36
CA ALA A 21 -3.41 -3.45 5.47
C ALA A 21 -4.91 -3.13 5.54
N MET A 22 -5.25 -1.88 5.86
CA MET A 22 -6.63 -1.40 5.92
C MET A 22 -7.34 -1.64 4.57
N SER A 23 -8.54 -2.19 4.63
CA SER A 23 -9.42 -2.40 3.48
C SER A 23 -10.07 -1.11 2.97
N ILE A 24 -10.61 -1.15 1.75
CA ILE A 24 -11.36 -0.04 1.16
C ILE A 24 -12.57 0.33 2.05
N ARG A 25 -13.26 -0.66 2.61
CA ARG A 25 -14.39 -0.48 3.53
C ARG A 25 -13.97 0.21 4.82
N GLU A 26 -12.90 -0.27 5.44
CA GLU A 26 -12.40 0.33 6.68
C GLU A 26 -11.95 1.78 6.45
N LEU A 27 -11.28 2.06 5.33
CA LEU A 27 -10.91 3.44 4.98
C LEU A 27 -12.14 4.33 4.80
N ARG A 28 -13.18 3.87 4.10
CA ARG A 28 -14.45 4.61 3.95
C ARG A 28 -15.16 4.81 5.29
N THR A 29 -15.08 3.81 6.16
CA THR A 29 -15.67 3.84 7.51
C THR A 29 -14.94 4.87 8.38
N LEU A 30 -13.60 4.88 8.34
CA LEU A 30 -12.76 5.89 8.97
C LEU A 30 -13.13 7.29 8.50
N GLU A 31 -13.25 7.49 7.19
CA GLU A 31 -13.63 8.78 6.61
C GLU A 31 -15.01 9.28 7.05
N ALA A 32 -15.96 8.37 7.23
CA ALA A 32 -17.36 8.70 7.51
C ALA A 32 -17.66 8.89 9.00
N ASN A 33 -16.97 8.14 9.87
CA ASN A 33 -17.39 8.01 11.27
C ASN A 33 -16.46 8.72 12.26
N GLU A 34 -15.23 9.06 11.87
CA GLU A 34 -14.31 9.79 12.74
C GLU A 34 -14.39 11.30 12.55
N LYS A 35 -14.23 12.06 13.64
CA LYS A 35 -14.29 13.53 13.65
C LYS A 35 -13.36 14.16 12.60
N ASP A 36 -12.13 13.68 12.51
CA ASP A 36 -11.12 14.12 11.54
C ASP A 36 -10.84 13.02 10.49
N GLY A 37 -11.82 12.16 10.21
CA GLY A 37 -11.67 10.94 9.42
C GLY A 37 -11.07 11.16 8.03
N LYS A 38 -11.45 12.23 7.34
CA LYS A 38 -10.86 12.59 6.04
C LYS A 38 -9.36 12.88 6.13
N ILE A 39 -8.93 13.54 7.21
CA ILE A 39 -7.53 13.86 7.45
C ILE A 39 -6.77 12.58 7.78
N TYR A 40 -7.31 11.72 8.65
CA TYR A 40 -6.70 10.44 9.01
C TYR A 40 -6.57 9.50 7.81
N ALA A 41 -7.61 9.40 6.98
CA ALA A 41 -7.56 8.63 5.74
C ALA A 41 -6.50 9.17 4.78
N ASN A 42 -6.33 10.49 4.70
CA ASN A 42 -5.28 11.08 3.89
C ASN A 42 -3.88 10.75 4.41
N TYR A 43 -3.65 10.80 5.72
CA TYR A 43 -2.38 10.37 6.31
C TYR A 43 -2.08 8.90 6.03
N TYR A 44 -3.10 8.05 6.14
CA TYR A 44 -2.98 6.63 5.81
C TYR A 44 -2.58 6.44 4.33
N LEU A 45 -3.27 7.09 3.40
CA LEU A 45 -2.97 7.01 1.97
C LEU A 45 -1.56 7.49 1.64
N VAL A 46 -1.10 8.59 2.26
CA VAL A 46 0.28 9.07 2.13
C VAL A 46 1.27 8.02 2.60
N GLY A 47 1.07 7.47 3.81
CA GLY A 47 1.95 6.43 4.35
C GLY A 47 2.03 5.18 3.48
N VAL A 48 0.89 4.73 2.92
CA VAL A 48 0.86 3.61 1.97
C VAL A 48 1.65 3.94 0.70
N MET A 49 1.46 5.14 0.14
CA MET A 49 2.16 5.57 -1.07
C MET A 49 3.68 5.67 -0.86
N GLU A 50 4.12 6.23 0.26
CA GLU A 50 5.53 6.33 0.62
C GLU A 50 6.14 4.97 0.92
N GLY A 51 5.41 4.08 1.60
CA GLY A 51 5.85 2.70 1.84
C GLY A 51 6.03 1.91 0.53
N LEU A 52 5.12 2.09 -0.44
CA LEU A 52 5.25 1.49 -1.76
C LEU A 52 6.46 2.04 -2.54
N ARG A 53 6.75 3.34 -2.39
CA ARG A 53 7.96 3.95 -2.95
C ARG A 53 9.22 3.37 -2.33
N GLU A 54 9.31 3.33 -1.01
CA GLU A 54 10.48 2.77 -0.32
C GLU A 54 10.70 1.31 -0.68
N ALA A 55 9.63 0.50 -0.80
CA ALA A 55 9.74 -0.88 -1.26
C ALA A 55 10.31 -0.98 -2.68
N SER A 56 9.82 -0.14 -3.61
CA SER A 56 10.33 -0.11 -4.98
C SER A 56 11.79 0.38 -5.06
N ASP A 57 12.16 1.36 -4.22
CA ASP A 57 13.53 1.88 -4.12
C ASP A 57 14.48 0.85 -3.46
N ALA A 58 13.97 0.02 -2.54
CA ALA A 58 14.72 -1.10 -1.96
C ALA A 58 14.98 -2.21 -2.99
N ASP A 59 13.99 -2.58 -3.79
CA ASP A 59 14.16 -3.54 -4.90
C ASP A 59 15.20 -3.05 -5.89
N GLN A 60 15.14 -1.76 -6.27
CA GLN A 60 16.12 -1.17 -7.17
C GLN A 60 17.55 -1.22 -6.60
N ARG A 61 17.72 -0.92 -5.30
CA ARG A 61 19.02 -1.04 -4.61
C ARG A 61 19.52 -2.48 -4.56
N ALA A 62 18.62 -3.45 -4.51
CA ALA A 62 18.94 -4.88 -4.56
C ALA A 62 19.22 -5.39 -6.00
N GLY A 63 19.15 -4.53 -7.02
CA GLY A 63 19.32 -4.91 -8.42
C GLY A 63 18.11 -5.65 -9.01
N LEU A 64 16.96 -5.63 -8.31
CA LEU A 64 15.70 -6.18 -8.78
C LEU A 64 14.95 -5.16 -9.64
N LYS A 65 14.00 -5.64 -10.44
CA LYS A 65 13.13 -4.77 -11.23
C LYS A 65 12.18 -4.01 -10.31
N PRO A 66 12.19 -2.66 -10.28
CA PRO A 66 11.29 -1.88 -9.45
C PRO A 66 9.83 -2.09 -9.89
N HIS A 67 8.91 -1.99 -8.94
CA HIS A 67 7.47 -2.12 -9.20
C HIS A 67 6.92 -0.98 -10.05
N PHE A 68 7.48 0.22 -9.91
CA PHE A 68 7.16 1.40 -10.71
C PHE A 68 8.35 2.36 -10.71
N CYS A 69 8.39 3.30 -11.64
CA CYS A 69 9.54 4.18 -11.85
C CYS A 69 9.12 5.65 -11.86
N ILE A 70 9.53 6.43 -10.86
CA ILE A 70 9.20 7.86 -10.80
C ILE A 70 9.95 8.64 -11.90
N ASN A 71 11.24 8.37 -12.11
CA ASN A 71 12.09 8.96 -13.16
C ASN A 71 12.03 10.50 -13.21
N GLY A 72 12.12 11.15 -12.05
CA GLY A 72 12.06 12.62 -11.96
C GLY A 72 10.69 13.24 -12.23
N ARG A 73 9.65 12.42 -12.43
CA ARG A 73 8.27 12.90 -12.47
C ARG A 73 7.83 13.36 -11.09
N LYS A 74 6.88 14.29 -11.05
CA LYS A 74 6.26 14.75 -9.81
C LYS A 74 5.68 13.57 -9.03
N PHE A 75 6.06 13.47 -7.76
CA PHE A 75 5.59 12.44 -6.84
C PHE A 75 5.55 12.99 -5.42
N GLU A 76 4.42 13.63 -5.08
CA GLU A 76 4.26 14.37 -3.83
C GLU A 76 3.20 13.71 -2.93
N PRO A 77 3.34 13.76 -1.59
CA PRO A 77 2.36 13.22 -0.65
C PRO A 77 0.90 13.60 -0.95
N ALA A 78 0.67 14.87 -1.33
CA ALA A 78 -0.66 15.38 -1.66
C ALA A 78 -1.35 14.67 -2.85
N MET A 79 -0.62 13.89 -3.64
CA MET A 79 -1.16 13.11 -4.76
C MET A 79 -1.77 11.77 -4.36
N ALA A 80 -1.50 11.25 -3.15
CA ALA A 80 -1.92 9.91 -2.75
C ALA A 80 -3.44 9.72 -2.90
N ARG A 81 -4.22 10.69 -2.43
CA ARG A 81 -5.69 10.65 -2.51
C ARG A 81 -6.20 10.65 -3.95
N SER A 82 -5.66 11.50 -4.81
CA SER A 82 -6.13 11.59 -6.20
C SER A 82 -5.74 10.36 -7.01
N LEU A 83 -4.55 9.80 -6.78
CA LEU A 83 -4.12 8.53 -7.38
C LEU A 83 -5.05 7.38 -6.98
N TYR A 84 -5.33 7.24 -5.68
CA TYR A 84 -6.24 6.22 -5.15
C TYR A 84 -7.65 6.34 -5.73
N GLN A 85 -8.23 7.55 -5.71
CA GLN A 85 -9.59 7.77 -6.20
C GLN A 85 -9.71 7.57 -7.71
N THR A 86 -8.71 8.02 -8.47
CA THR A 86 -8.69 7.84 -9.93
C THR A 86 -8.65 6.36 -10.30
N GLU A 87 -7.81 5.57 -9.63
CA GLU A 87 -7.71 4.13 -9.86
C GLU A 87 -9.01 3.40 -9.51
N LEU A 88 -9.62 3.70 -8.34
CA LEU A 88 -10.92 3.14 -7.95
C LEU A 88 -12.02 3.49 -8.96
N THR A 89 -12.03 4.73 -9.45
CA THR A 89 -13.07 5.19 -10.38
C THR A 89 -12.92 4.52 -11.75
N ARG A 90 -11.69 4.37 -12.23
CA ARG A 90 -11.41 3.74 -13.53
C ARG A 90 -11.65 2.24 -13.55
N ASN A 91 -11.54 1.58 -12.40
CA ASN A 91 -11.58 0.12 -12.28
C ASN A 91 -12.61 -0.32 -11.21
N ALA A 92 -13.75 0.36 -11.14
CA ALA A 92 -14.73 0.17 -10.07
C ALA A 92 -15.21 -1.29 -9.94
N ASP A 93 -15.34 -2.00 -11.06
CA ASP A 93 -15.78 -3.40 -11.10
C ASP A 93 -14.69 -4.40 -10.68
N ASN A 94 -13.43 -3.96 -10.57
CA ASN A 94 -12.29 -4.81 -10.23
C ASN A 94 -11.97 -4.83 -8.73
N TYR A 95 -12.56 -3.93 -7.94
CA TYR A 95 -12.23 -3.77 -6.52
C TYR A 95 -13.44 -4.07 -5.63
N GLU A 96 -13.27 -5.06 -4.76
CA GLU A 96 -14.24 -5.36 -3.70
C GLU A 96 -13.94 -4.55 -2.45
N ALA A 97 -14.98 -4.28 -1.64
CA ALA A 97 -14.85 -3.42 -0.46
C ALA A 97 -13.85 -3.94 0.58
N ASP A 98 -13.61 -5.24 0.62
CA ASP A 98 -12.73 -5.88 1.62
C ASP A 98 -11.29 -6.05 1.09
N MET A 99 -10.99 -5.58 -0.13
CA MET A 99 -9.63 -5.54 -0.66
C MET A 99 -8.79 -4.45 0.03
N PRO A 100 -7.46 -4.66 0.16
CA PRO A 100 -6.59 -3.72 0.84
C PRO A 100 -6.36 -2.45 0.01
N VAL A 101 -6.37 -1.29 0.67
CA VAL A 101 -6.08 0.01 0.05
C VAL A 101 -4.70 0.03 -0.63
N GLN A 102 -3.74 -0.68 -0.05
CA GLN A 102 -2.39 -0.82 -0.61
C GLN A 102 -2.39 -1.45 -2.00
N LEU A 103 -3.28 -2.42 -2.27
CA LEU A 103 -3.40 -3.04 -3.59
C LEU A 103 -3.86 -2.02 -4.64
N VAL A 104 -4.86 -1.21 -4.30
CA VAL A 104 -5.37 -0.14 -5.18
C VAL A 104 -4.27 0.87 -5.48
N LEU A 105 -3.58 1.38 -4.45
CA LEU A 105 -2.50 2.34 -4.64
C LEU A 105 -1.33 1.74 -5.43
N ALA A 106 -0.96 0.48 -5.19
CA ALA A 106 0.09 -0.19 -5.96
C ALA A 106 -0.29 -0.30 -7.45
N SER A 107 -1.55 -0.61 -7.77
CA SER A 107 -2.05 -0.60 -9.15
C SER A 107 -1.99 0.79 -9.77
N ALA A 108 -2.46 1.80 -9.04
CA ALA A 108 -2.42 3.20 -9.47
C ALA A 108 -0.98 3.62 -9.83
N LEU A 109 -0.01 3.28 -8.98
CA LEU A 109 1.40 3.61 -9.19
C LEU A 109 2.00 2.87 -10.39
N ARG A 110 1.71 1.58 -10.57
CA ARG A 110 2.15 0.81 -11.76
C ARG A 110 1.60 1.40 -13.05
N ASN A 111 0.37 1.90 -13.04
CA ASN A 111 -0.29 2.48 -14.20
C ASN A 111 0.22 3.89 -14.52
N SER A 112 0.35 4.74 -13.51
CA SER A 112 0.80 6.13 -13.67
C SER A 112 2.31 6.26 -13.86
N TYR A 113 3.08 5.36 -13.22
CA TYR A 113 4.53 5.42 -13.17
C TYR A 113 5.20 4.20 -13.83
N ARG A 114 4.79 3.86 -15.05
CA ARG A 114 5.42 2.77 -15.81
C ARG A 114 6.93 3.00 -15.97
N CYS A 115 7.69 1.93 -15.76
CA CYS A 115 9.11 1.86 -16.09
C CYS A 115 9.28 1.78 -17.60
N SER A 116 10.30 2.47 -18.13
CA SER A 116 10.74 2.24 -19.51
C SER A 116 11.20 0.79 -19.65
N PRO A 117 10.96 0.13 -20.80
CA PRO A 117 11.72 -1.06 -21.16
C PRO A 117 13.23 -0.78 -21.18
#